data_AF-A0A517RFV4-F1
#
_entry.id   AF-A0A517RFV4-F1
#
_cell.length_a   1.000
_cell.length_b   1.000
_cell.length_c   1.000
_cell.angle_alpha   90.00
_cell.angle_beta   90.00
_cell.angle_gamma   90.00
#
_symmetry.space_group_name_H-M   'P 1'
#
loop_
_entity.id
_entity.type
_entity.pdbx_description
1 polymer ?
#
loop_
_entity_poly.entity_id
_entity_poly.type
_entity_poly.pdbx_seq_one_letter_code
_entity_poly.pdbx_strand_id
1 'polypeptide(L)'
;MQYTLIAAAGLAEAAWMMAMMLMGSGMLVICFVAFLSLKNASRKLAVTSVVLLIVFTLFFQPWSCFVPFESDAYDDPDVVSAADDFRIVGVAWVLTSLFVLVSLTIAWLKKVSG
;
A
#
# COMPACT_ATOMS: atom_id res chain seq x y z
N MET A 1 -18.75 29.27 -13.95
CA MET A 1 -18.21 28.94 -12.61
C MET A 1 -18.61 27.55 -12.15
N GLN A 2 -19.88 27.13 -12.26
CA GLN A 2 -20.32 25.80 -11.84
C GLN A 2 -19.71 24.64 -12.67
N TYR A 3 -19.57 24.81 -13.99
CA TYR A 3 -18.93 23.81 -14.87
C TYR A 3 -17.43 23.62 -14.59
N THR A 4 -16.71 24.67 -14.19
CA THR A 4 -15.29 24.59 -13.83
C THR A 4 -15.06 23.87 -12.51
N LEU A 5 -15.97 24.01 -11.55
CA LEU A 5 -15.91 23.31 -10.25
C LEU A 5 -16.15 21.80 -10.42
N ILE A 6 -17.12 21.40 -11.25
CA ILE A 6 -17.41 19.97 -11.52
C ILE A 6 -16.25 19.30 -12.25
N ALA A 7 -15.63 19.99 -13.22
CA ALA A 7 -14.46 19.46 -13.92
C ALA A 7 -13.24 19.31 -12.99
N ALA A 8 -13.05 20.22 -12.03
CA ALA A 8 -11.99 20.12 -11.04
C ALA A 8 -12.21 18.98 -10.03
N ALA A 9 -13.46 18.76 -9.59
CA ALA A 9 -13.84 17.66 -8.71
C ALA A 9 -13.60 16.29 -9.39
N GLY A 10 -14.07 16.11 -10.63
CA GLY A 10 -13.84 14.86 -11.36
C GLY A 10 -12.37 14.58 -11.68
N LEU A 11 -11.56 15.63 -11.84
CA LEU A 11 -10.11 15.48 -12.02
C LEU A 11 -9.41 15.07 -10.72
N ALA A 12 -9.88 15.56 -9.57
CA ALA A 12 -9.37 15.18 -8.25
C ALA A 12 -9.70 13.72 -7.92
N GLU A 13 -10.93 13.28 -8.21
CA GLU A 13 -11.34 11.88 -8.07
C GLU A 13 -10.49 10.93 -8.92
N ALA A 14 -10.28 11.27 -10.19
CA ALA A 14 -9.43 10.48 -11.07
C ALA A 14 -7.97 10.43 -10.56
N ALA A 15 -7.46 11.55 -10.03
CA ALA A 15 -6.10 11.64 -9.53
C ALA A 15 -5.87 10.72 -8.31
N TRP A 16 -6.78 10.74 -7.32
CA TRP A 16 -6.62 9.83 -6.18
C TRP A 16 -6.85 8.37 -6.56
N MET A 17 -7.75 8.06 -7.50
CA MET A 17 -7.99 6.69 -7.93
C MET A 17 -6.74 6.11 -8.60
N MET A 18 -6.10 6.91 -9.45
CA MET A 18 -4.82 6.54 -10.06
C MET A 18 -3.71 6.34 -9.03
N ALA A 19 -3.64 7.19 -8.00
CA ALA A 19 -2.70 7.01 -6.90
C ALA A 19 -2.93 5.70 -6.14
N MET A 20 -4.19 5.38 -5.79
CA MET A 20 -4.54 4.12 -5.14
C MET A 20 -4.21 2.90 -6.01
N MET A 21 -4.45 2.96 -7.32
CA MET A 21 -4.09 1.88 -8.26
C MET A 21 -2.58 1.66 -8.33
N LEU A 22 -1.79 2.73 -8.36
CA LEU A 22 -0.32 2.64 -8.34
C LEU A 22 0.19 2.05 -7.02
N MET A 23 -0.34 2.50 -5.89
CA MET A 23 0.00 1.94 -4.59
C MET A 23 -0.39 0.46 -4.49
N GLY A 24 -1.61 0.12 -4.89
CA GLY A 24 -2.12 -1.25 -4.89
C GLY A 24 -1.28 -2.20 -5.75
N SER A 25 -0.95 -1.79 -6.98
CA SER A 25 -0.10 -2.58 -7.87
C SER A 25 1.33 -2.75 -7.31
N GLY A 26 1.90 -1.71 -6.70
CA GLY A 26 3.19 -1.81 -6.01
C GLY A 26 3.18 -2.85 -4.88
N MET A 27 2.12 -2.82 -4.04
CA MET A 27 1.94 -3.81 -2.97
C MET A 27 1.78 -5.24 -3.51
N LEU A 28 1.07 -5.43 -4.62
CA LEU A 28 0.94 -6.74 -5.27
C LEU A 28 2.28 -7.29 -5.74
N VAL A 29 3.15 -6.45 -6.31
CA VAL A 29 4.51 -6.87 -6.73
C VAL A 29 5.33 -7.30 -5.51
N ILE A 30 5.26 -6.55 -4.39
CA ILE A 30 5.94 -6.91 -3.15
C ILE A 30 5.44 -8.25 -2.61
N CYS A 31 4.12 -8.43 -2.55
CA CYS A 31 3.50 -9.70 -2.15
C CYS A 31 3.94 -10.85 -3.06
N PHE A 32 4.00 -10.63 -4.37
CA PHE A 32 4.44 -11.65 -5.32
C PHE A 32 5.89 -12.08 -5.06
N VAL A 33 6.82 -11.14 -4.84
CA VAL A 33 8.22 -11.46 -4.53
C VAL A 33 8.35 -12.18 -3.18
N ALA A 34 7.61 -11.74 -2.16
CA ALA A 34 7.57 -12.42 -0.86
C ALA A 34 7.06 -13.86 -1.00
N PHE A 35 5.97 -14.07 -1.75
CA PHE A 35 5.44 -15.40 -2.05
C PHE A 35 6.45 -16.29 -2.78
N LEU A 36 7.16 -15.76 -3.79
CA LEU A 36 8.23 -16.50 -4.46
C LEU A 36 9.36 -16.90 -3.51
N SER A 37 9.67 -16.06 -2.51
CA SER A 37 10.66 -16.42 -1.49
C SER A 37 10.22 -17.60 -0.64
N LEU A 38 8.93 -17.69 -0.29
CA LEU A 38 8.35 -18.81 0.45
C LEU A 38 8.37 -20.11 -0.37
N LYS A 39 7.95 -20.01 -1.64
CA LYS A 39 7.91 -21.14 -2.59
C LYS A 39 9.29 -21.73 -2.84
N ASN A 40 10.28 -20.87 -3.04
CA ASN A 40 11.65 -21.27 -3.38
C ASN A 40 12.57 -21.41 -2.16
N ALA A 41 12.06 -21.19 -0.94
CA ALA A 41 12.84 -21.12 0.30
C ALA A 41 14.09 -20.22 0.19
N SER A 42 14.00 -19.13 -0.58
CA SER A 42 15.14 -18.29 -0.95
C SER A 42 15.26 -17.06 -0.05
N ARG A 43 16.33 -17.02 0.75
CA ARG A 43 16.64 -15.84 1.59
C ARG A 43 16.89 -14.58 0.77
N LYS A 44 17.49 -14.71 -0.43
CA LYS A 44 17.75 -13.56 -1.31
C LYS A 44 16.44 -12.88 -1.68
N LEU A 45 15.44 -13.66 -2.11
CA LEU A 45 14.12 -13.13 -2.46
C LEU A 45 13.39 -12.53 -1.26
N ALA A 46 13.53 -13.13 -0.07
CA ALA A 46 12.93 -12.59 1.15
C ALA A 46 13.56 -11.26 1.57
N VAL A 47 14.87 -11.09 1.41
CA VAL A 47 15.54 -9.79 1.62
C VAL A 47 15.12 -8.79 0.55
N THR A 48 15.00 -9.22 -0.71
CA THR A 48 14.51 -8.36 -1.80
C THR A 48 13.11 -7.83 -1.50
N SER A 49 12.17 -8.65 -1.02
CA SER A 49 10.82 -8.18 -0.68
C SER A 49 10.82 -7.17 0.47
N VAL A 50 11.70 -7.32 1.45
CA VAL A 50 11.91 -6.33 2.53
C VAL A 50 12.42 -5.01 1.95
N VAL A 51 13.44 -5.04 1.10
CA VAL A 51 13.98 -3.83 0.47
C VAL A 51 12.92 -3.13 -0.37
N LEU A 52 12.15 -3.89 -1.17
CA LEU A 52 11.04 -3.34 -1.95
C LEU A 52 9.98 -2.70 -1.07
N LEU A 53 9.63 -3.32 0.07
CA LEU A 53 8.69 -2.76 1.03
C LEU A 53 9.20 -1.45 1.63
N ILE A 54 10.48 -1.37 2.02
CA ILE A 54 11.06 -0.14 2.59
C ILE A 54 11.03 0.98 1.55
N VAL A 55 11.50 0.70 0.33
CA VAL A 55 11.49 1.67 -0.77
C VAL A 55 10.07 2.15 -1.04
N PHE A 56 9.12 1.23 -1.23
CA PHE A 56 7.71 1.57 -1.43
C PHE A 56 7.17 2.45 -0.29
N THR A 57 7.45 2.08 0.95
CA THR A 57 7.01 2.82 2.13
C THR A 57 7.57 4.24 2.15
N LEU A 58 8.85 4.44 1.82
CA LEU A 58 9.47 5.77 1.78
C LEU A 58 8.94 6.67 0.66
N PHE A 59 8.69 6.12 -0.53
CA PHE A 59 8.27 6.91 -1.70
C PHE A 59 6.77 7.19 -1.72
N PHE A 60 5.93 6.23 -1.33
CA PHE A 60 4.48 6.36 -1.40
C PHE A 60 3.82 6.77 -0.07
N GLN A 61 4.56 6.71 1.04
CA GLN A 61 4.10 7.12 2.37
C GLN A 61 2.72 6.57 2.75
N PRO A 62 2.46 5.25 2.63
CA PRO A 62 1.13 4.66 2.79
C PRO A 62 0.50 4.86 4.18
N TRP A 63 1.27 5.26 5.19
CA TRP A 63 0.74 5.61 6.51
C TRP A 63 -0.11 6.89 6.49
N SER A 64 0.08 7.79 5.52
CA SER A 64 -0.75 8.99 5.37
C SER A 64 -2.20 8.63 5.05
N CYS A 65 -2.45 7.46 4.47
CA CYS A 65 -3.80 6.99 4.14
C CYS A 65 -4.68 6.70 5.37
N PHE A 66 -4.12 6.64 6.59
CA PHE A 66 -4.92 6.55 7.81
C PHE A 66 -5.53 7.90 8.23
N VAL A 67 -4.91 9.01 7.81
CA VAL A 67 -5.36 10.39 8.06
C VAL A 67 -5.16 11.19 6.77
N PRO A 68 -5.95 10.90 5.70
CA PRO A 68 -5.72 11.45 4.37
C PRO A 68 -6.13 12.93 4.23
N PHE A 69 -6.98 13.44 5.13
CA PHE A 69 -7.54 14.80 5.08
C PHE A 69 -7.41 15.52 6.43
N GLU A 70 -7.48 16.84 6.38
CA GLU A 70 -7.56 17.69 7.58
C GLU A 70 -8.90 17.51 8.30
N SER A 71 -8.92 17.72 9.62
CA SER A 71 -10.07 17.40 10.48
C SER A 71 -11.34 18.19 10.15
N ASP A 72 -11.19 19.38 9.59
CA ASP A 72 -12.26 20.29 9.16
C ASP A 72 -12.88 19.90 7.81
N ALA A 73 -12.23 19.06 7.02
CA ALA A 73 -12.76 18.56 5.75
C ALA A 73 -13.79 17.41 5.93
N TYR A 74 -13.92 16.84 7.13
CA TYR A 74 -14.81 15.71 7.42
C TYR A 74 -16.29 16.08 7.60
N ASP A 75 -16.63 17.37 7.49
CA ASP A 75 -18.02 17.83 7.47
C ASP A 75 -18.70 17.55 6.10
N ASP A 76 -17.91 17.23 5.06
CA ASP A 76 -18.39 16.88 3.73
C ASP A 76 -18.54 15.33 3.58
N PRO A 77 -19.75 14.81 3.28
CA PRO A 77 -19.96 13.37 3.11
C PRO A 77 -19.13 12.74 1.98
N ASP A 78 -18.77 13.50 0.93
CA ASP A 78 -17.96 12.98 -0.17
C ASP A 78 -16.51 12.74 0.27
N VAL A 79 -15.99 13.57 1.18
CA VAL A 79 -14.67 13.42 1.79
C VAL A 79 -14.61 12.22 2.73
N VAL A 80 -15.69 11.96 3.47
CA VAL A 80 -15.80 10.77 4.34
C VAL A 80 -15.70 9.49 3.52
N SER A 81 -16.43 9.41 2.40
CA SER A 81 -16.37 8.25 1.50
C SER A 81 -14.96 8.05 0.95
N ALA A 82 -14.32 9.11 0.47
CA ALA A 82 -12.94 9.02 -0.03
C ALA A 82 -11.95 8.60 1.08
N ALA A 83 -12.15 9.07 2.31
CA ALA A 83 -11.28 8.73 3.44
C ALA A 83 -11.32 7.23 3.77
N ASP A 84 -12.49 6.60 3.65
CA ASP A 84 -12.62 5.16 3.88
C ASP A 84 -11.89 4.34 2.81
N ASP A 85 -11.92 4.76 1.54
CA ASP A 85 -11.15 4.12 0.48
C ASP A 85 -9.63 4.19 0.74
N PHE A 86 -9.13 5.35 1.18
CA PHE A 86 -7.73 5.48 1.59
C PHE A 86 -7.38 4.57 2.77
N ARG A 87 -8.25 4.46 3.78
CA ARG A 87 -8.02 3.55 4.92
C ARG A 87 -7.89 2.10 4.49
N ILE A 88 -8.66 1.65 3.49
CA ILE A 88 -8.51 0.29 2.91
C ILE A 88 -7.09 0.10 2.38
N VAL A 89 -6.53 1.08 1.67
CA VAL A 89 -5.14 1.04 1.18
C VAL A 89 -4.14 1.01 2.33
N GLY A 90 -4.36 1.80 3.39
CA GLY A 90 -3.53 1.78 4.60
C GLY A 90 -3.53 0.41 5.28
N VAL A 91 -4.69 -0.23 5.42
CA VAL A 91 -4.81 -1.60 5.96
C VAL A 91 -4.12 -2.61 5.05
N ALA A 92 -4.27 -2.50 3.73
CA ALA A 92 -3.58 -3.36 2.77
C ALA A 92 -2.05 -3.27 2.93
N TRP A 93 -1.51 -2.08 3.14
CA TRP A 93 -0.08 -1.89 3.42
C TRP A 93 0.39 -2.59 4.70
N VAL A 94 -0.41 -2.54 5.77
CA VAL A 94 -0.12 -3.27 7.01
C VAL A 94 -0.09 -4.78 6.74
N LEU A 95 -1.08 -5.31 6.01
CA LEU A 95 -1.14 -6.73 5.66
C LEU A 95 0.06 -7.16 4.79
N THR A 96 0.43 -6.36 3.79
CA THR A 96 1.63 -6.61 2.97
C THR A 96 2.89 -6.61 3.83
N SER A 97 3.01 -5.69 4.78
CA SER A 97 4.15 -5.62 5.70
C SER A 97 4.27 -6.87 6.57
N LEU A 98 3.16 -7.32 7.16
CA LEU A 98 3.09 -8.56 7.93
C LEU A 98 3.46 -9.77 7.07
N PHE A 99 2.95 -9.85 5.85
CA PHE A 99 3.26 -10.94 4.93
C PHE A 99 4.76 -11.01 4.59
N VAL A 100 5.40 -9.86 4.33
CA VAL A 100 6.85 -9.78 4.11
C VAL A 100 7.64 -10.23 5.34
N LEU A 101 7.22 -9.86 6.55
CA LEU A 101 7.87 -10.28 7.79
C LEU A 101 7.75 -11.78 8.04
N VAL A 102 6.58 -12.37 7.80
CA VAL A 102 6.34 -13.82 7.88
C VAL A 102 7.23 -14.55 6.86
N SER A 103 7.26 -14.03 5.63
CA SER A 103 8.08 -14.54 4.54
C SER A 103 9.57 -14.58 4.90
N LEU A 104 10.07 -13.49 5.48
CA LEU A 104 11.44 -13.40 5.98
C LEU A 104 11.70 -14.42 7.07
N THR A 105 10.84 -14.48 8.09
CA THR A 105 10.98 -15.37 9.25
C THR A 105 11.08 -16.83 8.81
N ILE A 106 10.18 -17.28 7.92
CA ILE A 106 10.17 -18.66 7.40
C ILE A 106 11.45 -18.95 6.60
N ALA A 107 11.92 -18.02 5.76
CA ALA A 107 13.15 -18.19 4.99
C ALA A 107 14.40 -18.28 5.89
N TRP A 108 14.39 -17.63 7.06
CA TRP A 108 15.46 -17.76 8.04
C TRP A 108 15.41 -19.10 8.77
N LEU A 109 14.24 -19.54 9.24
CA LEU A 109 14.06 -20.79 9.96
C LEU A 109 14.43 -22.02 9.11
N LYS A 110 14.01 -22.08 7.84
CA LYS A 110 14.27 -23.24 6.96
C LYS A 110 15.75 -23.57 6.73
N LYS A 111 16.65 -22.59 6.81
CA LYS A 111 18.10 -22.83 6.68
C LYS A 111 18.78 -23.16 8.02
N VAL A 112 18.11 -22.98 9.16
CA VAL A 112 18.62 -23.50 10.44
C VAL A 112 18.37 -25.02 10.55
N SER A 113 17.34 -25.52 9.86
CA SER A 113 16.90 -26.91 9.91
C SER A 113 17.48 -27.84 8.83
N GLY A 114 18.34 -27.36 7.93
CA GLY A 114 18.94 -28.16 6.85
C GLY A 114 20.42 -27.86 6.71
#